data_AF-A0A2V7F6X9-F1
#
_entry.id   AF-A0A2V7F6X9-F1
#
_cell.length_a   1.000
_cell.length_b   1.000
_cell.length_c   1.000
_cell.angle_alpha   90.00
_cell.angle_beta   90.00
_cell.angle_gamma   90.00
#
_symmetry.space_group_name_H-M   'P 1'
#
loop_
_entity.id
_entity.type
_entity.pdbx_description
1 polymer ?
#
loop_
_entity_poly.entity_id
_entity_poly.type
_entity_poly.pdbx_seq_one_letter_code
_entity_poly.pdbx_strand_id
1 'polypeptide(L)' 'MRVQVQKWGNSLALHIPKPFAEETAMREGSVVNLAYPRLRSSKSSRSSPH' A
#
# COMPACT_ATOMS: atom_id res chain seq x y z
N MET A 1 -10.81 0.38 -0.39
CA MET A 1 -10.96 -0.01 1.03
C MET A 1 -10.43 1.11 1.90
N ARG A 2 -11.20 1.58 2.88
CA ARG A 2 -10.76 2.63 3.82
C ARG A 2 -10.54 1.97 5.18
N VAL A 3 -9.31 2.03 5.68
CA VAL A 3 -8.94 1.54 7.00
C VAL A 3 -8.39 2.70 7.82
N GLN A 4 -8.63 2.65 9.13
CA GLN A 4 -8.09 3.63 10.06
C GLN A 4 -6.74 3.14 10.56
N VAL A 5 -5.77 4.05 10.59
CA VAL A 5 -4.48 3.84 11.26
C VAL A 5 -4.72 3.84 12.77
N GLN A 6 -4.21 2.84 13.46
CA GLN A 6 -4.38 2.65 14.89
C GLN A 6 -3.03 2.62 15.61
N LYS A 7 -3.02 2.96 16.91
CA LYS A 7 -1.83 2.83 17.76
C LYS A 7 -1.71 1.38 18.24
N TRP A 8 -0.55 0.77 18.07
CA TRP A 8 -0.19 -0.52 18.64
C TRP A 8 1.14 -0.40 19.37
N GLY A 9 1.08 -0.27 20.69
CA GLY A 9 2.26 0.05 21.50
C GLY A 9 2.91 1.37 21.06
N ASN A 10 4.18 1.30 20.67
CA ASN A 10 4.97 2.44 20.14
C ASN A 10 4.94 2.53 18.61
N SER A 11 4.08 1.76 17.95
CA SER A 11 3.99 1.68 16.49
C SER A 11 2.57 1.96 16.01
N LEU A 12 2.43 2.07 14.69
CA LEU A 12 1.15 2.21 14.02
C LEU A 12 0.80 0.89 13.33
N ALA A 13 -0.50 0.58 13.31
CA ALA A 13 -1.04 -0.61 12.70
C ALA A 13 -2.22 -0.28 11.78
N LEU A 14 -2.40 -1.11 10.75
CA LEU A 14 -3.60 -1.16 9.93
C LEU A 14 -4.35 -2.44 10.27
N HIS A 15 -5.65 -2.33 10.55
CA HIS A 15 -6.49 -3.51 10.67
C HIS A 15 -6.72 -4.11 9.29
N ILE A 16 -6.32 -5.37 9.10
CA ILE A 16 -6.58 -6.13 7.88
C ILE A 16 -7.96 -6.80 8.04
N PRO A 17 -8.98 -6.44 7.22
CA PRO A 17 -10.27 -7.09 7.26
C PRO A 17 -10.16 -8.57 6.95
N LYS A 18 -10.95 -9.39 7.64
CA LYS A 18 -10.93 -10.85 7.50
C LYS A 18 -11.00 -11.35 6.05
N PRO A 19 -11.91 -10.85 5.18
CA PRO A 19 -11.96 -11.29 3.78
C PRO A 19 -10.64 -11.07 3.04
N PHE A 20 -9.98 -9.93 3.28
CA PHE A 20 -8.69 -9.62 2.67
C PHE A 20 -7.59 -10.56 3.17
N ALA A 21 -7.56 -10.86 4.46
CA ALA A 21 -6.57 -11.79 5.02
C ALA A 21 -6.74 -13.21 4.45
N GLU A 22 -7.98 -13.68 4.30
CA GLU A 22 -8.29 -14.99 3.72
C GLU A 22 -7.89 -15.09 2.25
N GLU A 23 -8.27 -14.10 1.43
CA GLU A 23 -7.96 -14.05 0.00
C GLU A 23 -6.45 -13.97 -0.28
N THR A 24 -5.69 -13.31 0.61
CA THR A 24 -4.24 -13.12 0.47
C THR A 24 -3.42 -14.17 1.22
N ALA A 25 -4.07 -15.14 1.87
CA ALA A 25 -3.44 -16.11 2.77
C ALA A 25 -2.55 -15.48 3.87
N MET A 26 -2.83 -14.23 4.26
CA MET A 26 -2.12 -13.55 5.33
C MET A 26 -2.56 -14.10 6.68
N ARG A 27 -1.57 -14.39 7.54
CA ARG A 27 -1.78 -14.86 8.90
C ARG A 27 -0.89 -14.08 9.86
N GLU A 28 -1.11 -14.27 11.14
CA GLU A 28 -0.20 -13.75 12.16
C GLU A 28 1.23 -14.27 11.90
N GLY A 29 2.21 -13.37 11.97
CA GLY A 29 3.61 -13.69 11.69
C GLY A 29 3.99 -13.74 10.20
N SER A 30 3.05 -13.56 9.27
CA SER A 30 3.37 -13.46 7.84
C SER A 30 4.30 -12.27 7.56
N VAL A 31 5.37 -12.53 6.81
CA VAL A 31 6.26 -11.48 6.28
C VAL A 31 5.68 -10.98 4.97
N VAL A 32 5.48 -9.66 4.85
CA VAL A 32 4.93 -9.03 3.66
C VAL A 32 5.83 -7.90 3.16
N ASN A 33 5.78 -7.63 1.86
CA ASN A 33 6.42 -6.46 1.28
C ASN A 33 5.43 -5.29 1.24
N LEU A 34 5.77 -4.18 1.89
CA LEU A 34 4.99 -2.95 1.87
C LEU A 34 5.62 -1.96 0.89
N ALA A 35 4.90 -1.64 -0.19
CA ALA A 35 5.34 -0.68 -1.19
C ALA A 35 4.30 0.41 -1.42
N TYR A 36 4.76 1.65 -1.59
CA TYR A 36 3.95 2.75 -2.11
C TYR A 36 4.35 3.03 -3.56
N PRO A 37 3.57 2.59 -4.56
CA PRO A 37 3.89 2.88 -5.95
C PRO A 37 3.73 4.37 -6.19
N ARG A 38 4.84 5.08 -6.41
CA ARG A 38 4.80 6.45 -6.90
C ARG A 38 4.38 6.40 -8.36
N LEU A 39 3.23 6.96 -8.70
CA LEU A 39 2.83 7.12 -10.09
C LEU A 39 3.93 7.93 -10.79
N ARG A 40 4.64 7.33 -11.76
CA ARG A 40 5.54 8.10 -12.63
C ARG A 40 4.64 9.04 -13.44
N SER A 41 4.74 10.33 -13.19
CA SER A 41 4.25 11.31 -14.16
C SER A 41 5.06 11.13 -15.43
N SER A 42 4.42 10.61 -16.49
CA SER A 42 4.97 10.69 -17.83
C SER A 42 5.12 12.18 -18.14
N LYS A 43 6.36 12.68 -18.16
CA LYS A 43 6.61 13.99 -18.78
C LYS A 43 6.17 13.85 -20.23
N SER A 44 5.08 14.53 -20.59
CA SER A 44 4.67 14.69 -21.98
C SER A 44 5.82 15.36 -22.72
N SER A 45 6.52 14.58 -23.53
CA SER A 45 7.50 15.06 -24.48
C SER A 45 6.75 15.84 -25.56
N ARG A 46 6.46 17.12 -25.32
CA ARG A 46 6.30 18.07 -26.42
C ARG A 46 7.69 18.39 -26.95
N SER A 47 8.11 17.56 -27.90
CA SER A 47 9.07 17.95 -28.92
C SER A 47 8.44 19.10 -29.73
N SER A 48 8.92 20.32 -29.52
CA SER A 48 8.87 21.37 -30.53
C SER A 48 10.27 21.49 -31.13
N PRO A 49 10.50 21.10 -32.39
CA PRO A 49 11.53 21.71 -33.19
C PRO A 49 10.95 22.92 -33.94
N HIS A 50 11.85 23.88 -34.13
CA HIS A 50 11.74 25.15 -34.84
C HIS A 50 10.94 25.15 -36.14
#